data_AF-A0A355AKN6-F1
#
_entry.id   AF-A0A355AKN6-F1
#
_cell.length_a   1.000
_cell.length_b   1.000
_cell.length_c   1.000
_cell.angle_alpha   90.00
_cell.angle_beta   90.00
_cell.angle_gamma   90.00
#
_symmetry.space_group_name_H-M   'P 1'
#
loop_
_entity.id
_entity.type
_entity.pdbx_description
1 polymer ?
#
loop_
_entity_poly.entity_id
_entity_poly.type
_entity_poly.pdbx_seq_one_letter_code
_entity_poly.pdbx_strand_id
1 'polypeptide(L)'
;MKKAFTLIELLVVIAIIGVLVGLLLPAVQQAREAARRLNCQNKFKQTALAYANQASANNNEFAPRMIQDPNKSCGWGPFLLPFIERNNLYEQYSFEAPFSYDNLAYGIQNQTVSNTRIDDFLCPSSPDPTGPYTYTMPAYGVTWTAYVADMSPIARVTEDLMQYLGKTTTEAQRAGCLEADDTTSYAEIADGTSNTALLVEIAGKDKVWQAGTNTGNQLLGTTGGLGGWADATTSGTKFLGSTPDGTTGPGACGVNCSNDYGLYSFHPGGANVAFVDGSVRFVNQSIDIETLIAFITRNGGD
;
A
#
# COMPACT_ATOMS: atom_id res chain seq x y z
N MET A 1 29.26 -58.15 18.33
CA MET A 1 29.77 -57.65 17.04
C MET A 1 29.05 -56.35 16.70
N LYS A 2 29.74 -55.20 16.74
CA LYS A 2 29.20 -53.96 16.15
C LYS A 2 29.37 -54.08 14.63
N LYS A 3 28.27 -54.08 13.87
CA LYS A 3 28.33 -53.99 12.40
C LYS A 3 28.88 -52.61 12.05
N ALA A 4 30.01 -52.56 11.34
CA ALA A 4 30.55 -51.32 10.81
C ALA A 4 29.77 -50.94 9.54
N PHE A 5 29.38 -49.67 9.44
CA PHE A 5 28.68 -49.10 8.29
C PHE A 5 29.61 -49.12 7.07
N THR A 6 29.11 -49.54 5.90
CA THR A 6 29.90 -49.54 4.67
C THR A 6 29.88 -48.15 4.01
N LEU A 7 30.95 -47.82 3.29
CA LEU A 7 31.06 -46.57 2.53
C LEU A 7 29.92 -46.41 1.51
N ILE A 8 29.47 -47.53 0.92
CA ILE A 8 28.35 -47.55 -0.04
C ILE A 8 27.04 -47.19 0.65
N GLU A 9 26.74 -47.75 1.83
CA GLU A 9 25.51 -47.43 2.58
C GLU A 9 25.46 -45.93 2.95
N LEU A 10 26.61 -45.35 3.34
CA LEU A 10 26.68 -43.91 3.62
C LEU A 10 26.42 -43.07 2.36
N LEU A 11 27.03 -43.43 1.23
CA LEU A 11 26.84 -42.73 -0.04
C LEU A 11 25.38 -42.77 -0.55
N VAL A 12 24.71 -43.91 -0.40
CA VAL A 12 23.29 -44.04 -0.79
C VAL A 12 22.40 -43.15 0.08
N VAL A 13 22.65 -43.11 1.39
CA VAL A 13 21.86 -42.27 2.32
C VAL A 13 22.02 -40.79 2.00
N ILE A 14 23.26 -40.31 1.77
CA ILE A 14 23.46 -38.90 1.41
C ILE A 14 22.85 -38.56 0.04
N ALA A 15 22.85 -39.49 -0.93
CA ALA A 15 22.22 -39.29 -2.23
C ALA A 15 20.71 -39.15 -2.10
N ILE A 16 20.05 -40.00 -1.31
CA ILE A 16 18.61 -39.92 -1.05
C ILE A 16 18.26 -38.63 -0.32
N ILE A 17 19.00 -38.27 0.73
CA ILE A 17 18.77 -37.00 1.46
C ILE A 17 18.98 -35.80 0.53
N GLY A 18 20.02 -35.83 -0.32
CA GLY A 18 20.29 -34.78 -1.29
C GLY A 18 19.13 -34.57 -2.27
N VAL A 19 18.56 -35.67 -2.81
CA VAL A 19 17.38 -35.61 -3.68
C VAL A 19 16.15 -35.09 -2.92
N LEU A 20 15.89 -35.59 -1.71
CA LEU A 20 14.74 -35.14 -0.91
C LEU A 20 14.85 -33.66 -0.56
N VAL A 21 16.01 -33.18 -0.10
CA VAL A 21 16.24 -31.76 0.21
C VAL A 21 16.14 -30.91 -1.06
N GLY A 22 16.70 -31.38 -2.17
CA GLY A 22 16.63 -30.70 -3.47
C GLY A 22 15.18 -30.49 -3.97
N LEU A 23 14.29 -31.45 -3.71
CA LEU A 23 12.87 -31.33 -4.06
C LEU A 23 12.06 -30.56 -3.02
N LEU A 24 12.38 -30.69 -1.73
CA LEU A 24 11.61 -30.08 -0.64
C LEU A 24 11.91 -28.59 -0.46
N LEU A 25 13.15 -28.13 -0.67
CA LEU A 25 13.51 -26.74 -0.42
C LEU A 25 12.72 -25.75 -1.31
N PRO A 26 12.63 -25.93 -2.64
CA PRO A 26 11.82 -25.05 -3.48
C PRO A 26 10.33 -25.09 -3.11
N ALA A 27 9.80 -26.28 -2.80
CA ALA A 27 8.41 -26.46 -2.42
C ALA A 27 8.07 -25.73 -1.10
N VAL A 28 8.94 -25.83 -0.10
CA VAL A 28 8.75 -25.13 1.19
C VAL A 28 8.78 -23.61 1.00
N GLN A 29 9.66 -23.08 0.14
CA GLN A 29 9.69 -21.63 -0.12
C GLN A 29 8.43 -21.14 -0.84
N GLN A 30 7.94 -21.88 -1.84
CA GLN A 30 6.69 -21.56 -2.52
C GLN A 30 5.50 -21.60 -1.55
N ALA A 31 5.44 -22.59 -0.67
CA ALA A 31 4.39 -22.69 0.34
C ALA A 31 4.44 -21.52 1.34
N ARG A 32 5.64 -21.12 1.78
CA ARG A 32 5.82 -19.95 2.65
C ARG A 32 5.35 -18.65 1.99
N GLU A 33 5.67 -18.46 0.72
CA GLU A 33 5.25 -17.26 -0.01
C GLU A 33 3.74 -17.24 -0.25
N ALA A 34 3.13 -18.38 -0.57
CA ALA A 34 1.69 -18.48 -0.67
C ALA A 34 1.00 -18.12 0.66
N ALA A 35 1.54 -18.57 1.79
CA ALA A 35 1.03 -18.23 3.12
C ALA A 35 1.19 -16.73 3.43
N ARG A 36 2.34 -16.12 3.09
CA ARG A 36 2.56 -14.67 3.22
C ARG A 36 1.56 -13.87 2.39
N ARG A 37 1.31 -14.27 1.15
CA ARG A 37 0.31 -13.63 0.28
C ARG A 37 -1.11 -13.73 0.85
N LEU A 38 -1.51 -14.90 1.35
CA LEU A 38 -2.82 -15.08 1.99
C LEU A 38 -2.96 -14.20 3.24
N ASN A 39 -1.90 -14.08 4.05
CA ASN A 39 -1.88 -13.17 5.19
C ASN A 39 -2.04 -11.71 4.73
N CYS A 40 -1.28 -11.28 3.72
CA CYS A 40 -1.43 -9.93 3.13
C CYS A 40 -2.87 -9.68 2.65
N GLN A 41 -3.48 -10.61 1.91
CA GLN A 41 -4.86 -10.51 1.45
C GLN A 41 -5.87 -10.38 2.60
N ASN A 42 -5.67 -11.10 3.69
CA ASN A 42 -6.53 -10.97 4.87
C ASN A 42 -6.40 -9.60 5.53
N LYS A 43 -5.20 -9.02 5.59
CA LYS A 43 -5.00 -7.65 6.07
C LYS A 43 -5.72 -6.62 5.19
N PHE A 44 -5.59 -6.74 3.87
CA PHE A 44 -6.36 -5.92 2.91
C PHE A 44 -7.87 -6.05 3.10
N LYS A 45 -8.37 -7.28 3.28
CA LYS A 45 -9.79 -7.55 3.57
C LYS A 45 -10.22 -6.83 4.84
N GLN A 46 -9.45 -6.95 5.92
CA GLN A 46 -9.76 -6.34 7.21
C GLN A 46 -9.78 -4.81 7.13
N THR A 47 -8.79 -4.20 6.47
CA THR A 47 -8.75 -2.73 6.30
C THR A 47 -9.90 -2.23 5.41
N ALA A 48 -10.25 -2.95 4.34
CA ALA A 48 -11.40 -2.57 3.52
C ALA A 48 -12.73 -2.69 4.27
N LEU A 49 -12.89 -3.71 5.12
CA LEU A 49 -14.04 -3.82 6.02
C LEU A 49 -14.05 -2.71 7.09
N ALA A 50 -12.89 -2.28 7.57
CA ALA A 50 -12.79 -1.14 8.48
C ALA A 50 -13.30 0.15 7.82
N TYR A 51 -12.98 0.39 6.55
CA TYR A 51 -13.58 1.49 5.78
C TYR A 51 -15.08 1.36 5.63
N ALA A 52 -15.60 0.17 5.32
CA ALA A 52 -17.05 -0.03 5.22
C ALA A 52 -17.77 0.25 6.55
N ASN A 53 -17.19 -0.17 7.67
CA ASN A 53 -17.71 0.13 9.01
C ASN A 53 -17.61 1.64 9.32
N GLN A 54 -16.51 2.28 8.94
CA GLN A 54 -16.33 3.73 9.09
C GLN A 54 -17.39 4.50 8.29
N ALA A 55 -17.59 4.16 7.02
CA ALA A 55 -18.60 4.78 6.17
C ALA A 55 -20.01 4.56 6.74
N SER A 56 -20.33 3.35 7.20
CA SER A 56 -21.61 3.05 7.85
C SER A 56 -21.84 3.89 9.11
N ALA A 57 -20.79 4.25 9.85
CA ALA A 57 -20.88 5.13 11.01
C ALA A 57 -20.94 6.63 10.64
N ASN A 58 -20.61 6.97 9.39
CA ASN A 58 -20.50 8.34 8.89
C ASN A 58 -21.40 8.57 7.67
N ASN A 59 -22.71 8.41 7.84
CA ASN A 59 -23.73 8.69 6.81
C ASN A 59 -23.53 7.96 5.46
N ASN A 60 -22.89 6.78 5.46
CA ASN A 60 -22.51 6.04 4.24
C ASN A 60 -21.51 6.79 3.34
N GLU A 61 -20.66 7.60 3.96
CA GLU A 61 -19.59 8.36 3.32
C GLU A 61 -18.22 7.93 3.84
N PHE A 62 -17.36 7.54 2.92
CA PHE A 62 -15.98 7.20 3.23
C PHE A 62 -15.22 8.46 3.66
N ALA A 63 -14.40 8.31 4.70
CA ALA A 63 -13.45 9.32 5.11
C ALA A 63 -12.48 9.66 3.95
N PRO A 64 -12.01 10.91 3.86
CA PRO A 64 -11.04 11.29 2.85
C PRO A 64 -9.74 10.50 2.99
N ARG A 65 -8.98 10.39 1.90
CA ARG A 65 -7.64 9.75 1.94
C ARG A 65 -6.64 10.55 2.77
N MET A 66 -6.89 11.85 2.97
CA MET A 66 -6.09 12.77 3.77
C MET A 66 -6.84 14.08 3.98
N ILE A 67 -6.39 14.84 4.99
CA ILE A 67 -6.68 16.26 5.15
C ILE A 67 -5.42 17.06 4.80
N GLN A 68 -5.52 18.03 3.88
CA GLN A 68 -4.42 18.91 3.43
C GLN A 68 -4.44 20.30 4.08
N ASP A 69 -5.12 20.47 5.21
CA ASP A 69 -4.99 21.68 6.02
C ASP A 69 -3.63 21.67 6.76
N PRO A 70 -2.74 22.67 6.57
CA PRO A 70 -1.45 22.71 7.27
C PRO A 70 -1.53 22.63 8.80
N ASN A 71 -2.65 23.06 9.40
CA ASN A 71 -2.86 23.06 10.84
C ASN A 71 -3.57 21.80 11.37
N LYS A 72 -4.11 20.95 10.48
CA LYS A 72 -4.91 19.78 10.84
C LYS A 72 -4.60 18.56 9.97
N SER A 73 -3.46 18.59 9.29
CA SER A 73 -3.13 17.62 8.26
C SER A 73 -3.07 16.22 8.84
N CYS A 74 -3.68 15.26 8.15
CA CYS A 74 -3.60 13.84 8.51
C CYS A 74 -3.71 12.94 7.28
N GLY A 75 -3.08 11.76 7.35
CA GLY A 75 -3.26 10.69 6.39
C GLY A 75 -4.57 9.92 6.60
N TRP A 76 -4.72 8.80 5.91
CA TRP A 76 -5.93 7.99 5.93
C TRP A 76 -6.08 7.12 7.18
N GLY A 77 -4.97 6.69 7.78
CA GLY A 77 -5.00 5.69 8.85
C GLY A 77 -5.66 6.13 10.16
N PRO A 78 -5.52 7.39 10.63
CA PRO A 78 -6.21 7.88 11.83
C PRO A 78 -7.74 7.67 11.80
N PHE A 79 -8.37 7.79 10.63
CA PHE A 79 -9.82 7.56 10.48
C PHE A 79 -10.25 6.12 10.74
N LEU A 80 -9.33 5.16 10.56
CA LEU A 80 -9.61 3.74 10.69
C LEU A 80 -9.30 3.17 12.08
N LEU A 81 -8.51 3.87 12.91
CA LEU A 81 -8.06 3.38 14.22
C LEU A 81 -9.19 2.80 15.10
N PRO A 82 -10.39 3.41 15.18
CA PRO A 82 -11.51 2.85 15.95
C PRO A 82 -12.06 1.53 15.40
N PHE A 83 -11.88 1.31 14.10
CA PHE A 83 -12.45 0.19 13.35
C PHE A 83 -11.47 -0.98 13.18
N ILE A 84 -10.21 -0.82 13.64
CA ILE A 84 -9.17 -1.85 13.63
C ILE A 84 -8.63 -2.18 15.03
N GLU A 85 -9.46 -1.97 16.06
CA GLU A 85 -9.10 -2.25 17.47
C GLU A 85 -7.85 -1.49 17.94
N ARG A 86 -7.71 -0.22 17.53
CA ARG A 86 -6.64 0.71 17.95
C ARG A 86 -7.21 1.96 18.65
N ASN A 87 -8.27 1.80 19.44
CA ASN A 87 -8.92 2.89 20.18
C ASN A 87 -7.95 3.68 21.08
N ASN A 88 -6.96 3.00 21.67
CA ASN A 88 -5.94 3.65 22.49
C ASN A 88 -5.11 4.69 21.71
N LEU A 89 -4.82 4.44 20.42
CA LEU A 89 -4.12 5.38 19.57
C LEU A 89 -5.05 6.50 19.10
N TYR A 90 -6.31 6.17 18.81
CA TYR A 90 -7.31 7.15 18.43
C TYR A 90 -7.55 8.19 19.53
N GLU A 91 -7.67 7.77 20.79
CA GLU A 91 -7.83 8.67 21.94
C GLU A 91 -6.64 9.60 22.18
N GLN A 92 -5.45 9.23 21.68
CA GLN A 92 -4.23 10.05 21.75
C GLN A 92 -4.06 11.00 20.55
N TYR A 93 -4.81 10.77 19.47
CA TYR A 93 -4.75 11.54 18.24
C TYR A 93 -5.77 12.69 18.26
N SER A 94 -5.35 13.88 17.81
CA SER A 94 -6.20 15.06 17.67
C SER A 94 -6.28 15.50 16.21
N PHE A 95 -7.48 15.53 15.65
CA PHE A 95 -7.74 16.08 14.31
C PHE A 95 -7.71 17.62 14.27
N GLU A 96 -7.50 18.28 15.41
CA GLU A 96 -7.35 19.74 15.51
C GLU A 96 -5.87 20.18 15.46
N ALA A 97 -4.96 19.24 15.22
CA ALA A 97 -3.52 19.46 15.09
C ALA A 97 -2.97 18.64 13.91
N PRO A 98 -1.87 19.06 13.27
CA PRO A 98 -1.25 18.30 12.20
C PRO A 98 -0.64 16.99 12.73
N PHE A 99 -0.50 15.99 11.86
CA PHE A 99 0.09 14.69 12.18
C PHE A 99 1.56 14.79 12.64
N SER A 100 2.26 15.83 12.17
CA SER A 100 3.71 16.01 12.31
C SER A 100 4.17 16.61 13.64
N TYR A 101 3.26 16.87 14.59
CA TYR A 101 3.59 17.57 15.83
C TYR A 101 2.92 16.95 17.06
N ASP A 102 3.69 16.82 18.15
CA ASP A 102 3.15 16.58 19.48
C ASP A 102 3.02 17.91 20.23
N ASN A 103 1.96 18.04 21.03
CA ASN A 103 1.80 19.17 21.94
C ASN A 103 1.55 18.67 23.36
N LEU A 104 2.65 18.61 24.14
CA LEU A 104 2.64 18.17 25.53
C LEU A 104 1.81 19.06 26.45
N ALA A 105 1.55 20.33 26.08
CA ALA A 105 0.73 21.23 26.89
C ALA A 105 -0.77 20.88 26.84
N TYR A 106 -1.22 20.22 25.77
CA TYR A 106 -2.61 19.78 25.59
C TYR A 106 -2.75 18.25 25.55
N GLY A 107 -1.67 17.50 25.80
CA GLY A 107 -1.66 16.05 25.73
C GLY A 107 -1.80 15.47 24.32
N ILE A 108 -1.63 16.28 23.27
CA ILE A 108 -1.74 15.86 21.88
C ILE A 108 -0.48 15.08 21.51
N GLN A 109 -0.66 13.86 20.98
CA GLN A 109 0.43 12.93 20.68
C GLN A 109 0.44 12.47 19.21
N ASN A 110 0.04 13.33 18.27
CA ASN A 110 -0.08 12.97 16.85
C ASN A 110 1.21 12.44 16.23
N GLN A 111 2.36 13.03 16.55
CA GLN A 111 3.67 12.62 16.05
C GLN A 111 4.11 11.28 16.69
N THR A 112 3.79 11.08 17.97
CA THR A 112 3.99 9.79 18.64
C THR A 112 3.08 8.69 18.05
N VAL A 113 1.80 9.00 17.80
CA VAL A 113 0.84 8.09 17.17
C VAL A 113 1.27 7.75 15.74
N SER A 114 1.66 8.74 14.93
CA SER A 114 2.11 8.54 13.53
C SER A 114 3.36 7.66 13.41
N ASN A 115 4.21 7.63 14.43
CA ASN A 115 5.40 6.79 14.52
C ASN A 115 5.11 5.35 14.98
N THR A 116 3.85 5.01 15.27
CA THR A 116 3.49 3.69 15.78
C THR A 116 3.37 2.67 14.66
N ARG A 117 4.00 1.51 14.86
CA ARG A 117 3.88 0.34 13.99
C ARG A 117 2.49 -0.28 14.10
N ILE A 118 1.80 -0.42 12.97
CA ILE A 118 0.53 -1.15 12.88
C ILE A 118 0.71 -2.34 11.95
N ASP A 119 0.81 -3.54 12.52
CA ASP A 119 1.09 -4.76 11.76
C ASP A 119 0.03 -5.05 10.70
N ASP A 120 -1.20 -4.60 10.90
CA ASP A 120 -2.31 -4.76 9.97
C ASP A 120 -2.09 -3.99 8.66
N PHE A 121 -1.22 -2.98 8.65
CA PHE A 121 -0.89 -2.19 7.46
C PHE A 121 0.36 -2.66 6.71
N LEU A 122 1.05 -3.69 7.21
CA LEU A 122 2.34 -4.15 6.67
C LEU A 122 2.22 -5.46 5.88
N CYS A 123 2.93 -5.52 4.76
CA CYS A 123 3.04 -6.71 3.93
C CYS A 123 4.12 -7.65 4.51
N PRO A 124 3.80 -8.93 4.79
CA PRO A 124 4.78 -9.88 5.33
C PRO A 124 5.88 -10.28 4.32
N SER A 125 5.74 -9.95 3.04
CA SER A 125 6.76 -10.17 2.00
C SER A 125 7.66 -8.96 1.77
N SER A 126 7.38 -7.81 2.39
CA SER A 126 8.25 -6.63 2.31
C SER A 126 9.63 -6.94 2.93
N PRO A 127 10.75 -6.67 2.22
CA PRO A 127 12.07 -7.22 2.54
C PRO A 127 12.71 -6.61 3.80
N ASP A 128 12.15 -5.54 4.35
CA ASP A 128 12.49 -4.97 5.65
C ASP A 128 11.18 -4.59 6.35
N PRO A 129 11.03 -4.76 7.69
CA PRO A 129 10.01 -4.00 8.39
C PRO A 129 10.42 -2.54 8.22
N THR A 130 9.81 -1.92 7.23
CA THR A 130 9.99 -0.54 6.83
C THR A 130 9.75 0.30 8.08
N GLY A 131 10.86 0.62 8.73
CA GLY A 131 10.84 1.38 9.96
C GLY A 131 10.20 2.73 9.68
N PRO A 132 9.97 3.51 10.73
CA PRO A 132 9.53 4.86 10.48
C PRO A 132 10.61 5.60 9.68
N TYR A 133 10.19 6.34 8.67
CA TYR A 133 11.07 7.28 8.00
C TYR A 133 11.03 8.61 8.75
N THR A 134 12.13 9.36 8.66
CA THR A 134 12.18 10.75 9.09
C THR A 134 12.40 11.62 7.87
N TYR A 135 11.56 12.63 7.71
CA TYR A 135 11.66 13.59 6.62
C TYR A 135 11.59 15.01 7.15
N THR A 136 12.40 15.88 6.56
CA THR A 136 12.38 17.33 6.82
C THR A 136 11.93 18.02 5.54
N MET A 137 10.80 18.71 5.58
CA MET A 137 10.31 19.51 4.47
C MET A 137 11.00 20.87 4.45
N PRO A 138 11.97 21.10 3.54
CA PRO A 138 12.84 22.27 3.64
C PRO A 138 12.07 23.58 3.47
N ALA A 139 10.99 23.56 2.68
CA ALA A 139 10.16 24.73 2.41
C ALA A 139 9.51 25.32 3.68
N TYR A 140 9.26 24.50 4.69
CA TYR A 140 8.56 24.91 5.92
C TYR A 140 9.36 24.64 7.20
N GLY A 141 10.54 24.02 7.10
CA GLY A 141 11.38 23.68 8.27
C GLY A 141 10.73 22.67 9.22
N VAL A 142 9.74 21.89 8.74
CA VAL A 142 9.02 20.89 9.54
C VAL A 142 9.73 19.55 9.38
N THR A 143 10.00 18.88 10.50
CA THR A 143 10.53 17.51 10.51
C THR A 143 9.54 16.60 11.21
N TRP A 144 9.24 15.46 10.61
CA TRP A 144 8.38 14.44 11.19
C TRP A 144 8.94 13.05 10.98
N THR A 145 8.37 12.13 11.74
CA THR A 145 8.65 10.70 11.67
C THR A 145 7.35 9.92 11.51
N ALA A 146 7.20 9.12 10.47
CA ALA A 146 5.96 8.35 10.28
C ALA A 146 6.29 6.90 9.96
N TYR A 147 5.50 5.98 10.52
CA TYR A 147 5.60 4.57 10.20
C TYR A 147 4.92 4.32 8.85
N VAL A 148 5.61 3.64 7.94
CA VAL A 148 5.03 3.38 6.61
C VAL A 148 3.88 2.37 6.71
N ALA A 149 3.04 2.37 5.69
CA ALA A 149 2.17 1.26 5.35
C ALA A 149 2.56 0.69 3.99
N ASP A 150 2.42 -0.63 3.84
CA ASP A 150 2.58 -1.31 2.55
C ASP A 150 1.24 -1.36 1.77
N MET A 151 0.22 -0.68 2.28
CA MET A 151 -1.08 -0.47 1.65
C MET A 151 -1.45 1.01 1.70
N SER A 152 -2.21 1.49 0.72
CA SER A 152 -2.72 2.85 0.72
C SER A 152 -3.98 2.98 -0.12
N PRO A 153 -4.87 3.92 0.22
CA PRO A 153 -5.89 4.40 -0.69
C PRO A 153 -5.33 4.76 -2.06
N ILE A 154 -6.04 4.35 -3.11
CA ILE A 154 -5.76 4.82 -4.46
C ILE A 154 -6.73 5.95 -4.81
N ALA A 155 -6.17 7.13 -5.04
CA ALA A 155 -6.97 8.34 -5.08
C ALA A 155 -7.59 8.58 -6.44
N ARG A 156 -6.77 8.42 -7.48
CA ARG A 156 -7.11 8.76 -8.86
C ARG A 156 -6.03 8.29 -9.82
N VAL A 157 -6.35 8.33 -11.11
CA VAL A 157 -5.37 8.26 -12.20
C VAL A 157 -4.84 9.66 -12.51
N THR A 158 -3.56 9.81 -12.81
CA THR A 158 -2.99 11.11 -13.19
C THR A 158 -3.44 11.54 -14.58
N GLU A 159 -3.49 12.85 -14.81
CA GLU A 159 -3.73 13.39 -16.16
C GLU A 159 -2.60 13.00 -17.12
N ASP A 160 -1.35 13.02 -16.66
CA ASP A 160 -0.17 12.67 -17.45
C ASP A 160 -0.26 11.24 -18.02
N LEU A 161 -0.77 10.27 -17.24
CA LEU A 161 -0.96 8.91 -17.74
C LEU A 161 -2.06 8.86 -18.81
N MET A 162 -3.17 9.57 -18.62
CA MET A 162 -4.22 9.61 -19.63
C MET A 162 -3.74 10.27 -20.93
N GLN A 163 -2.95 11.34 -20.84
CA GLN A 163 -2.33 11.97 -22.01
C GLN A 163 -1.32 11.06 -22.70
N TYR A 164 -0.52 10.30 -21.94
CA TYR A 164 0.39 9.28 -22.48
C TYR A 164 -0.35 8.21 -23.30
N LEU A 165 -1.54 7.81 -22.84
CA LEU A 165 -2.42 6.87 -23.55
C LEU A 165 -3.22 7.53 -24.70
N GLY A 166 -3.01 8.82 -24.96
CA GLY A 166 -3.74 9.56 -26.00
C GLY A 166 -5.21 9.82 -25.67
N LYS A 167 -5.59 9.78 -24.38
CA LYS A 167 -6.96 10.00 -23.90
C LYS A 167 -7.12 11.39 -23.28
N THR A 168 -8.22 12.06 -23.59
CA THR A 168 -8.64 13.30 -22.90
C THR A 168 -9.73 12.96 -21.90
N THR A 169 -9.51 13.31 -20.64
CA THR A 169 -10.45 13.02 -19.54
C THR A 169 -10.67 14.26 -18.67
N THR A 170 -11.80 14.30 -17.98
CA THR A 170 -12.08 15.27 -16.91
C THR A 170 -11.53 14.79 -15.57
N GLU A 171 -11.44 15.68 -14.58
CA GLU A 171 -11.06 15.32 -13.20
C GLU A 171 -11.97 14.23 -12.61
N ALA A 172 -13.28 14.33 -12.84
CA ALA A 172 -14.27 13.38 -12.31
C ALA A 172 -14.10 11.96 -12.89
N GLN A 173 -13.71 11.85 -14.17
CA GLN A 173 -13.46 10.56 -14.82
C GLN A 173 -12.17 9.89 -14.34
N ARG A 174 -11.24 10.65 -13.74
CA ARG A 174 -10.00 10.11 -13.19
C ARG A 174 -10.08 9.78 -11.70
N ALA A 175 -11.11 10.28 -11.01
CA ALA A 175 -11.28 10.13 -9.57
C ALA A 175 -11.51 8.66 -9.21
N GLY A 176 -10.83 8.22 -8.14
CA GLY A 176 -11.06 6.94 -7.49
C GLY A 176 -12.03 7.08 -6.32
N CYS A 177 -12.04 6.07 -5.44
CA CYS A 177 -12.99 6.05 -4.32
C CYS A 177 -12.69 7.10 -3.25
N LEU A 178 -11.42 7.36 -2.93
CA LEU A 178 -11.05 8.21 -1.80
C LEU A 178 -10.26 9.43 -2.30
N GLU A 179 -10.79 10.62 -2.06
CA GLU A 179 -10.15 11.88 -2.48
C GLU A 179 -9.59 12.64 -1.26
N ALA A 180 -8.78 13.67 -1.52
CA ALA A 180 -8.28 14.54 -0.45
C ALA A 180 -9.31 15.58 -0.08
N ASP A 181 -9.43 15.87 1.21
CA ASP A 181 -10.32 16.89 1.79
C ASP A 181 -11.81 16.71 1.47
N ASP A 182 -12.18 15.60 0.82
CA ASP A 182 -13.53 15.33 0.40
C ASP A 182 -13.94 13.90 0.76
N THR A 183 -15.17 13.78 1.23
CA THR A 183 -15.80 12.48 1.49
C THR A 183 -16.38 11.92 0.21
N THR A 184 -16.54 10.60 0.12
CA THR A 184 -17.19 9.99 -1.05
C THR A 184 -18.30 9.08 -0.59
N SER A 185 -19.50 9.30 -1.10
CA SER A 185 -20.65 8.43 -0.82
C SER A 185 -20.64 7.18 -1.69
N TYR A 186 -21.27 6.09 -1.23
CA TYR A 186 -21.48 4.91 -2.07
C TYR A 186 -22.22 5.21 -3.38
N ALA A 187 -23.07 6.24 -3.40
CA ALA A 187 -23.86 6.64 -4.57
C ALA A 187 -22.99 7.25 -5.69
N GLU A 188 -21.81 7.77 -5.36
CA GLU A 188 -20.88 8.35 -6.34
C GLU A 188 -19.99 7.31 -7.03
N ILE A 189 -20.10 6.04 -6.65
CA ILE A 189 -19.32 4.94 -7.20
C ILE A 189 -20.15 4.24 -8.28
N ALA A 190 -20.26 4.88 -9.45
CA ALA A 190 -21.16 4.42 -10.52
C ALA A 190 -20.71 3.10 -11.16
N ASP A 191 -19.40 2.83 -11.20
CA ASP A 191 -18.83 1.61 -11.79
C ASP A 191 -19.04 0.35 -10.89
N GLY A 192 -19.57 0.56 -9.68
CA GLY A 192 -19.95 -0.47 -8.72
C GLY A 192 -18.85 -0.81 -7.71
N THR A 193 -19.27 -1.11 -6.48
CA THR A 193 -18.36 -1.31 -5.34
C THR A 193 -17.42 -2.51 -5.48
N SER A 194 -17.78 -3.51 -6.31
CA SER A 194 -16.94 -4.67 -6.60
C SER A 194 -15.93 -4.44 -7.72
N ASN A 195 -15.99 -3.30 -8.41
CA ASN A 195 -15.13 -2.95 -9.55
C ASN A 195 -14.25 -1.74 -9.27
N THR A 196 -14.59 -0.91 -8.28
CA THR A 196 -13.74 0.21 -7.85
C THR A 196 -12.78 -0.22 -6.74
N ALA A 197 -11.50 0.02 -6.96
CA ALA A 197 -10.42 -0.20 -6.02
C ALA A 197 -10.49 0.84 -4.89
N LEU A 198 -10.33 0.36 -3.66
CA LEU A 198 -10.27 1.16 -2.45
C LEU A 198 -8.83 1.28 -1.96
N LEU A 199 -8.14 0.15 -1.82
CA LEU A 199 -6.77 0.04 -1.32
C LEU A 199 -5.91 -0.71 -2.31
N VAL A 200 -4.67 -0.28 -2.45
CA VAL A 200 -3.66 -0.94 -3.27
C VAL A 200 -2.37 -1.19 -2.49
N GLU A 201 -1.65 -2.22 -2.89
CA GLU A 201 -0.32 -2.52 -2.33
C GLU A 201 0.74 -1.55 -2.87
N ILE A 202 1.46 -0.93 -1.95
CA ILE A 202 2.55 0.03 -2.19
C ILE A 202 3.75 -0.31 -1.31
N ALA A 203 4.18 -1.56 -1.35
CA ALA A 203 5.18 -2.04 -0.42
C ALA A 203 6.55 -1.32 -0.58
N GLY A 204 7.26 -1.16 0.53
CA GLY A 204 8.65 -0.67 0.53
C GLY A 204 8.81 0.84 0.29
N LYS A 205 7.83 1.65 0.71
CA LYS A 205 7.71 3.09 0.40
C LYS A 205 8.71 4.04 1.04
N ASP A 206 9.62 3.56 1.89
CA ASP A 206 10.79 4.32 2.32
C ASP A 206 11.91 4.34 1.26
N LYS A 207 11.89 3.38 0.32
CA LYS A 207 12.85 3.23 -0.78
C LYS A 207 12.19 3.31 -2.14
N VAL A 208 12.99 3.66 -3.15
CA VAL A 208 12.58 3.56 -4.55
C VAL A 208 12.93 2.16 -5.04
N TRP A 209 11.93 1.43 -5.48
CA TRP A 209 12.09 0.10 -6.07
C TRP A 209 11.71 0.14 -7.54
N GLN A 210 12.65 -0.26 -8.41
CA GLN A 210 12.50 -0.26 -9.86
C GLN A 210 12.88 -1.63 -10.39
N ALA A 211 11.93 -2.32 -11.02
CA ALA A 211 12.08 -3.68 -11.55
C ALA A 211 12.75 -4.65 -10.55
N GLY A 212 12.32 -4.62 -9.29
CA GLY A 212 12.86 -5.49 -8.23
C GLY A 212 14.16 -5.01 -7.57
N THR A 213 14.71 -3.88 -7.99
CA THR A 213 15.98 -3.34 -7.47
C THR A 213 15.73 -2.05 -6.66
N ASN A 214 16.35 -1.97 -5.48
CA ASN A 214 16.37 -0.72 -4.71
C ASN A 214 17.36 0.27 -5.35
N THR A 215 16.86 1.43 -5.78
CA THR A 215 17.65 2.47 -6.47
C THR A 215 17.86 3.73 -5.63
N GLY A 216 17.33 3.78 -4.40
CA GLY A 216 17.54 4.91 -3.50
C GLY A 216 16.44 5.08 -2.47
N ASN A 217 16.40 6.26 -1.85
CA ASN A 217 15.34 6.64 -0.92
C ASN A 217 14.20 7.34 -1.67
N GLN A 218 12.96 7.11 -1.25
CA GLN A 218 11.85 7.96 -1.68
C GLN A 218 12.05 9.36 -1.10
N LEU A 219 11.65 10.38 -1.85
CA LEU A 219 11.77 11.80 -1.52
C LEU A 219 10.48 12.53 -1.90
N LEU A 220 9.89 13.23 -0.94
CA LEU A 220 8.69 14.03 -1.17
C LEU A 220 8.97 15.11 -2.24
N GLY A 221 8.04 15.27 -3.18
CA GLY A 221 8.13 16.24 -4.27
C GLY A 221 9.05 15.85 -5.43
N THR A 222 9.82 14.77 -5.28
CA THR A 222 10.64 14.17 -6.35
C THR A 222 10.08 12.83 -6.81
N THR A 223 9.48 12.08 -5.87
CA THR A 223 8.89 10.75 -6.06
C THR A 223 7.50 10.72 -5.41
N GLY A 224 6.81 9.59 -5.49
CA GLY A 224 5.43 9.33 -5.07
C GLY A 224 5.20 9.28 -3.57
N GLY A 225 6.11 9.86 -2.78
CA GLY A 225 5.98 10.05 -1.35
C GLY A 225 6.33 8.81 -0.52
N LEU A 226 6.39 9.03 0.79
CA LEU A 226 7.04 8.15 1.78
C LEU A 226 6.10 7.11 2.43
N GLY A 227 4.83 7.05 2.04
CA GLY A 227 3.87 5.98 2.41
C GLY A 227 3.44 5.88 3.89
N GLY A 228 3.67 6.89 4.73
CA GLY A 228 3.20 6.91 6.13
C GLY A 228 1.68 6.89 6.28
N TRP A 229 1.13 5.99 7.10
CA TRP A 229 -0.33 5.83 7.21
C TRP A 229 -1.06 7.04 7.81
N ALA A 230 -0.39 7.82 8.67
CA ALA A 230 -0.88 9.09 9.22
C ALA A 230 -0.31 10.32 8.50
N ASP A 231 0.60 10.13 7.54
CA ASP A 231 1.29 11.22 6.86
C ASP A 231 0.45 11.79 5.71
N ALA A 232 0.03 13.05 5.86
CA ALA A 232 -0.78 13.77 4.87
C ALA A 232 0.01 14.27 3.66
N THR A 233 1.34 14.26 3.73
CA THR A 233 2.21 14.60 2.59
C THR A 233 2.34 13.42 1.62
N THR A 234 1.92 12.24 2.06
CA THR A 234 1.93 11.05 1.21
C THR A 234 0.63 11.00 0.44
N SER A 235 0.73 11.36 -0.84
CA SER A 235 -0.36 11.22 -1.79
C SER A 235 -0.88 9.79 -1.74
N GLY A 236 -2.09 9.58 -1.19
CA GLY A 236 -2.90 8.43 -1.61
C GLY A 236 -2.74 8.28 -3.12
N THR A 237 -2.37 7.07 -3.55
CA THR A 237 -1.62 6.84 -4.77
C THR A 237 -2.33 7.52 -5.93
N LYS A 238 -1.72 8.57 -6.47
CA LYS A 238 -2.09 9.03 -7.82
C LYS A 238 -1.41 8.07 -8.77
N PHE A 239 -2.19 7.32 -9.54
CA PHE A 239 -1.65 6.28 -10.39
C PHE A 239 -1.09 6.87 -11.68
N LEU A 240 0.23 6.73 -11.88
CA LEU A 240 0.96 7.29 -13.04
C LEU A 240 1.45 6.20 -14.00
N GLY A 241 1.62 4.97 -13.50
CA GLY A 241 2.33 3.93 -14.22
C GLY A 241 3.81 4.28 -14.46
N SER A 242 4.54 3.38 -15.10
CA SER A 242 5.96 3.55 -15.40
C SER A 242 6.36 2.78 -16.65
N THR A 243 7.54 3.07 -17.17
CA THR A 243 8.21 2.22 -18.16
C THR A 243 8.48 0.82 -17.58
N PRO A 244 8.60 -0.24 -18.41
CA PRO A 244 8.80 -1.60 -17.91
C PRO A 244 10.04 -1.81 -17.02
N ASP A 245 11.05 -0.95 -17.14
CA ASP A 245 12.24 -0.92 -16.28
C ASP A 245 12.03 -0.11 -14.98
N GLY A 246 10.89 0.54 -14.81
CA GLY A 246 10.50 1.32 -13.64
C GLY A 246 11.13 2.72 -13.55
N THR A 247 11.89 3.15 -14.56
CA THR A 247 12.77 4.33 -14.44
C THR A 247 12.07 5.66 -14.68
N THR A 248 11.03 5.67 -15.52
CA THR A 248 10.32 6.89 -15.89
C THR A 248 8.80 6.67 -15.89
N GLY A 249 8.04 7.71 -15.57
CA GLY A 249 6.59 7.76 -15.71
C GLY A 249 6.18 9.04 -16.44
N PRO A 250 4.99 9.09 -17.08
CA PRO A 250 3.99 8.02 -17.22
C PRO A 250 4.45 6.87 -18.10
N GLY A 251 3.84 5.69 -17.95
CA GLY A 251 4.14 4.54 -18.79
C GLY A 251 3.18 3.36 -18.62
N ALA A 252 3.25 2.41 -19.54
CA ALA A 252 2.28 1.31 -19.67
C ALA A 252 2.39 0.19 -18.61
N CYS A 253 3.37 0.23 -17.70
CA CYS A 253 3.46 -0.75 -16.62
C CYS A 253 2.90 -0.21 -15.30
N GLY A 254 1.82 -0.83 -14.82
CA GLY A 254 1.12 -0.41 -13.62
C GLY A 254 1.48 -1.14 -12.32
N VAL A 255 2.06 -2.34 -12.41
CA VAL A 255 2.25 -3.24 -11.27
C VAL A 255 3.68 -3.78 -11.25
N ASN A 256 4.36 -3.67 -10.12
CA ASN A 256 5.71 -4.17 -9.84
C ASN A 256 6.85 -3.64 -10.73
N CYS A 257 6.60 -2.66 -11.61
CA CYS A 257 7.68 -1.98 -12.34
C CYS A 257 8.32 -0.88 -11.49
N SER A 258 7.53 -0.07 -10.81
CA SER A 258 8.01 0.95 -9.87
C SER A 258 7.04 1.13 -8.71
N ASN A 259 7.57 1.32 -7.50
CA ASN A 259 6.76 1.77 -6.36
C ASN A 259 6.59 3.30 -6.29
N ASP A 260 7.13 4.01 -7.29
CA ASP A 260 6.90 5.42 -7.53
C ASP A 260 5.61 5.63 -8.33
N TYR A 261 4.55 6.12 -7.67
CA TYR A 261 3.20 6.29 -8.24
C TYR A 261 2.58 5.05 -8.93
N GLY A 262 3.13 3.86 -8.66
CA GLY A 262 2.66 2.57 -9.16
C GLY A 262 2.26 1.61 -8.03
N LEU A 263 1.56 0.53 -8.39
CA LEU A 263 1.28 -0.56 -7.48
C LEU A 263 2.52 -1.43 -7.35
N TYR A 264 2.91 -1.77 -6.13
CA TYR A 264 4.14 -2.53 -5.91
C TYR A 264 4.00 -3.49 -4.74
N SER A 265 4.42 -4.72 -4.96
CA SER A 265 4.54 -5.74 -3.94
C SER A 265 5.81 -6.57 -4.13
N PHE A 266 6.18 -7.28 -3.07
CA PHE A 266 7.24 -8.29 -3.11
C PHE A 266 6.68 -9.70 -3.27
N HIS A 267 5.38 -9.82 -3.49
CA HIS A 267 4.76 -11.08 -3.89
C HIS A 267 5.11 -11.37 -5.35
N PRO A 268 5.58 -12.59 -5.70
CA PRO A 268 5.86 -12.93 -7.07
C PRO A 268 4.62 -12.80 -7.97
N GLY A 269 4.77 -12.06 -9.08
CA GLY A 269 3.83 -12.04 -10.19
C GLY A 269 2.68 -11.03 -10.11
N GLY A 270 2.61 -10.18 -9.09
CA GLY A 270 1.51 -9.21 -8.97
C GLY A 270 1.48 -8.44 -7.66
N ALA A 271 0.35 -7.78 -7.39
CA ALA A 271 0.10 -7.02 -6.17
C ALA A 271 -1.35 -7.19 -5.70
N ASN A 272 -1.62 -7.03 -4.41
CA ASN A 272 -2.98 -7.10 -3.89
C ASN A 272 -3.72 -5.76 -4.07
N VAL A 273 -5.00 -5.85 -4.43
CA VAL A 273 -5.93 -4.73 -4.53
C VAL A 273 -7.21 -5.10 -3.80
N ALA A 274 -7.64 -4.26 -2.86
CA ALA A 274 -8.95 -4.39 -2.23
C ALA A 274 -9.94 -3.43 -2.86
N PHE A 275 -11.17 -3.90 -3.05
CA PHE A 275 -12.28 -3.18 -3.64
C PHE A 275 -13.21 -2.64 -2.57
N VAL A 276 -14.08 -1.71 -2.93
CA VAL A 276 -15.00 -1.02 -2.02
C VAL A 276 -15.97 -1.98 -1.32
N ASP A 277 -16.35 -3.08 -1.97
CA ASP A 277 -17.15 -4.17 -1.38
C ASP A 277 -16.37 -5.06 -0.38
N GLY A 278 -15.10 -4.74 -0.15
CA GLY A 278 -14.17 -5.48 0.68
C GLY A 278 -13.62 -6.73 0.01
N SER A 279 -13.94 -7.05 -1.24
CA SER A 279 -13.26 -8.14 -1.96
C SER A 279 -11.79 -7.79 -2.22
N VAL A 280 -10.92 -8.81 -2.29
CA VAL A 280 -9.48 -8.63 -2.53
C VAL A 280 -9.08 -9.48 -3.72
N ARG A 281 -8.36 -8.89 -4.68
CA ARG A 281 -7.84 -9.58 -5.86
C ARG A 281 -6.33 -9.43 -5.93
N PHE A 282 -5.67 -10.51 -6.36
CA PHE A 282 -4.26 -10.46 -6.73
C PHE A 282 -4.18 -10.07 -8.20
N VAL A 283 -3.78 -8.84 -8.47
CA VAL A 283 -3.65 -8.29 -9.82
C VAL A 283 -2.30 -8.69 -10.39
N ASN A 284 -2.31 -9.37 -11.54
CA ASN A 284 -1.11 -9.84 -12.20
C ASN A 284 -0.27 -8.65 -12.72
N GLN A 285 1.06 -8.75 -12.63
CA GLN A 285 1.98 -7.73 -13.12
C GLN A 285 1.88 -7.45 -14.63
N SER A 286 1.36 -8.40 -15.40
CA SER A 286 1.12 -8.30 -16.85
C SER A 286 -0.29 -7.81 -17.20
N ILE A 287 -1.06 -7.28 -16.24
CA ILE A 287 -2.35 -6.66 -16.51
C ILE A 287 -2.17 -5.50 -17.51
N ASP A 288 -3.13 -5.38 -18.44
CA ASP A 288 -3.21 -4.21 -19.31
C ASP A 288 -3.49 -2.95 -18.48
N ILE A 289 -2.78 -1.86 -18.78
CA ILE A 289 -2.87 -0.65 -17.95
C ILE A 289 -4.23 0.02 -18.02
N GLU A 290 -4.95 -0.08 -19.14
CA GLU A 290 -6.30 0.46 -19.25
C GLU A 290 -7.28 -0.34 -18.38
N THR A 291 -7.12 -1.66 -18.33
CA THR A 291 -7.90 -2.51 -17.42
C THR A 291 -7.64 -2.15 -15.95
N LEU A 292 -6.40 -1.85 -15.60
CA LEU A 292 -6.06 -1.40 -14.24
C LEU A 292 -6.64 -0.02 -13.93
N ILE A 293 -6.61 0.92 -14.89
CA ILE A 293 -7.24 2.24 -14.78
C ILE A 293 -8.74 2.11 -14.49
N ALA A 294 -9.44 1.22 -15.22
CA ALA A 294 -10.86 0.99 -15.02
C ALA A 294 -11.19 0.47 -13.59
N PHE A 295 -10.28 -0.28 -12.95
CA PHE A 295 -10.45 -0.64 -11.55
C PHE A 295 -10.22 0.53 -10.60
N ILE A 296 -9.40 1.52 -10.96
CA ILE A 296 -9.04 2.62 -10.08
C ILE A 296 -10.12 3.69 -10.04
N THR A 297 -10.70 4.01 -11.21
CA THR A 297 -11.69 5.06 -11.35
C THR A 297 -13.04 4.63 -10.79
N ARG A 298 -13.77 5.55 -10.15
CA ARG A 298 -15.12 5.30 -9.64
C ARG A 298 -16.23 5.61 -10.64
N ASN A 299 -15.91 6.42 -11.66
CA ASN A 299 -16.82 6.96 -12.69
C ASN A 299 -16.14 6.97 -14.08
N GLY A 300 -15.39 5.93 -14.43
CA GLY A 300 -14.68 5.82 -15.70
C GLY A 300 -15.64 5.73 -16.90
N GLY A 301 -16.81 5.12 -16.71
CA GLY A 301 -17.80 4.92 -17.77
C GLY A 301 -17.38 3.89 -18.82
N ASP A 302 -16.45 3.01 -18.46
CA ASP A 302 -15.87 1.94 -19.29
C ASP A 302 -16.55 0.58 -19.09
#